data_AF-J1PYR8-F1
#
_entry.id   AF-J1PYR8-F1
#
_cell.length_a   1.000
_cell.length_b   1.000
_cell.length_c   1.000
_cell.angle_alpha   90.00
_cell.angle_beta   90.00
_cell.angle_gamma   90.00
#
_symmetry.space_group_name_H-M   'P 1'
#
loop_
_entity.id
_entity.type
_entity.pdbx_description
1 polymer ?
#
loop_
_entity_poly.entity_id
_entity_poly.type
_entity_poly.pdbx_seq_one_letter_code
_entity_poly.pdbx_strand_id
1 'polypeptide(L)'
;MAQIINEMIALLALLLVSLTGGYLVALGLVALLRPQQAQSFLLGFASSARLHYLEIVIRMLVGLAFIYSAEYVFSARAFTGFGWLLVLTSLPLLLLPWQWHRHFAAKAVSASRHYLAFIGGGCLNAGCCYLIGNTKKYISAGWRAVKFSAGIKGRLL
;
A
#
# COMPACT_ATOMS: atom_id res chain seq x y z
N MET A 1 -6.66 -3.57 28.02
CA MET A 1 -5.98 -4.47 27.06
C MET A 1 -6.52 -4.27 25.63
N ALA A 2 -7.83 -4.39 25.39
CA ALA A 2 -8.42 -4.17 24.06
C ALA A 2 -8.10 -2.80 23.41
N GLN A 3 -8.12 -1.72 24.19
CA GLN A 3 -7.76 -0.38 23.69
C GLN A 3 -6.31 -0.30 23.19
N ILE A 4 -5.36 -0.92 23.90
CA ILE A 4 -3.94 -0.94 23.51
C ILE A 4 -3.75 -1.71 22.21
N ILE A 5 -4.43 -2.85 22.06
CA ILE A 5 -4.39 -3.66 20.84
C ILE A 5 -4.91 -2.86 19.65
N ASN A 6 -6.02 -2.15 19.80
CA ASN A 6 -6.58 -1.31 18.73
C ASN A 6 -5.64 -0.16 18.31
N GLU A 7 -4.97 0.48 19.27
CA GLU A 7 -3.96 1.51 18.96
C GLU A 7 -2.76 0.93 18.21
N MET A 8 -2.26 -0.24 18.61
CA MET A 8 -1.16 -0.92 17.90
C MET A 8 -1.55 -1.31 16.47
N ILE A 9 -2.76 -1.85 16.27
CA ILE A 9 -3.28 -2.20 14.94
C ILE A 9 -3.41 -0.94 14.08
N ALA A 10 -3.89 0.17 14.64
CA ALA A 10 -3.97 1.45 13.93
C ALA A 10 -2.59 1.93 13.48
N LEU A 11 -1.58 1.89 14.34
CA LEU A 11 -0.21 2.28 13.98
C LEU A 11 0.36 1.41 12.86
N LEU A 12 0.13 0.09 12.91
CA LEU A 12 0.56 -0.84 11.87
C LEU A 12 -0.15 -0.57 10.54
N ALA A 13 -1.46 -0.35 10.57
CA ALA A 13 -2.22 0.00 9.37
C ALA A 13 -1.68 1.29 8.74
N LEU A 14 -1.53 2.34 9.54
CA LEU A 14 -0.98 3.63 9.11
C LEU A 14 0.45 3.51 8.54
N LEU A 15 1.29 2.65 9.12
CA LEU A 15 2.62 2.34 8.60
C LEU A 15 2.56 1.66 7.23
N LEU A 16 1.75 0.60 7.08
CA LEU A 16 1.61 -0.13 5.82
C LEU A 16 1.11 0.76 4.68
N VAL A 17 0.10 1.57 4.96
CA VAL A 17 -0.44 2.49 3.98
C VAL A 17 0.61 3.56 3.63
N SER A 18 1.47 3.95 4.58
CA SER A 18 2.57 4.90 4.33
C SER A 18 3.71 4.35 3.50
N LEU A 19 4.09 3.10 3.75
CA LEU A 19 5.02 2.38 2.89
C LEU A 19 4.44 2.23 1.47
N THR A 20 3.13 2.02 1.36
CA THR A 20 2.44 1.95 0.06
C THR A 20 2.50 3.28 -0.68
N GLY A 21 2.25 4.40 0.00
CA GLY A 21 2.41 5.73 -0.59
C GLY A 21 3.83 5.99 -1.08
N GLY A 22 4.84 5.65 -0.27
CA GLY A 22 6.24 5.76 -0.67
C GLY A 22 6.61 4.86 -1.85
N TYR A 23 6.09 3.62 -1.87
CA TYR A 23 6.23 2.70 -2.98
C TYR A 23 5.63 3.26 -4.28
N LEU A 24 4.44 3.85 -4.23
CA LEU A 24 3.81 4.46 -5.41
C LEU A 24 4.62 5.64 -5.95
N VAL A 25 5.18 6.48 -5.05
CA VAL A 25 6.07 7.58 -5.47
C VAL A 25 7.32 7.03 -6.16
N ALA A 26 8.00 6.06 -5.53
CA ALA A 26 9.19 5.45 -6.09
C ALA A 26 8.91 4.77 -7.44
N LEU A 27 7.82 4.00 -7.53
CA LEU A 27 7.40 3.34 -8.76
C LEU A 27 7.06 4.37 -9.85
N GLY A 28 6.38 5.47 -9.50
CA GLY A 28 6.07 6.56 -10.43
C GLY A 28 7.32 7.23 -10.99
N LEU A 29 8.31 7.52 -10.13
CA LEU A 29 9.61 8.06 -10.55
C LEU A 29 10.35 7.09 -11.48
N VAL A 30 10.43 5.81 -11.12
CA VAL A 30 11.09 4.80 -11.96
C VAL A 30 10.34 4.62 -13.29
N ALA A 31 9.01 4.63 -13.29
CA ALA A 31 8.21 4.53 -14.51
C ALA A 31 8.43 5.71 -15.46
N LEU A 32 8.61 6.93 -14.93
CA LEU A 32 8.88 8.13 -15.72
C LEU A 32 10.32 8.22 -16.22
N LEU A 33 11.29 7.91 -15.36
CA LEU A 33 12.71 8.07 -15.67
C LEU A 33 13.30 6.86 -16.40
N ARG A 34 12.83 5.65 -16.08
CA ARG A 34 13.37 4.37 -16.57
C ARG A 34 12.25 3.33 -16.80
N PRO A 35 11.37 3.55 -17.79
CA PRO A 35 10.19 2.72 -18.02
C PRO A 35 10.50 1.24 -18.25
N GLN A 36 11.63 0.91 -18.87
CA GLN A 36 12.06 -0.48 -19.08
C GLN A 36 12.38 -1.19 -17.76
N GLN A 37 12.97 -0.47 -16.79
CA GLN A 37 13.26 -1.01 -15.46
C GLN A 37 11.96 -1.22 -14.67
N ALA A 38 11.01 -0.28 -14.77
CA ALA A 38 9.68 -0.43 -14.16
C ALA A 38 8.94 -1.66 -14.69
N GLN A 39 8.93 -1.86 -16.02
CA GLN A 39 8.29 -3.04 -16.63
C GLN A 39 8.96 -4.35 -16.18
N SER A 40 10.29 -4.40 -16.20
CA SER A 40 11.03 -5.60 -15.78
C SER A 40 10.79 -5.94 -14.31
N PHE A 41 10.71 -4.93 -13.45
CA PHE A 41 10.37 -5.09 -12.04
C PHE A 41 8.95 -5.65 -11.84
N LEU A 42 7.95 -5.09 -12.53
CA LEU A 42 6.57 -5.57 -12.45
C LEU A 42 6.42 -7.01 -12.97
N LEU A 43 7.11 -7.36 -14.06
CA LEU A 43 7.14 -8.73 -14.58
C LEU A 43 7.84 -9.71 -13.63
N GLY A 44 8.77 -9.21 -12.80
CA GLY A 44 9.49 -10.02 -11.81
C GLY A 44 8.57 -10.69 -10.79
N PHE A 45 7.47 -10.05 -10.40
CA PHE A 45 6.50 -10.65 -9.45
C PHE A 45 5.76 -11.86 -10.03
N ALA A 46 5.53 -11.85 -11.34
CA ALA A 46 4.87 -12.94 -12.05
C ALA A 46 5.82 -14.11 -12.41
N SER A 47 7.11 -14.03 -12.06
CA SER A 47 8.12 -15.01 -12.48
C SER A 47 8.04 -16.35 -11.72
N SER A 48 7.51 -16.35 -10.50
CA SER A 48 7.41 -17.55 -9.65
C SER A 48 6.13 -17.60 -8.84
N ALA A 49 5.65 -18.81 -8.54
CA ALA A 49 4.45 -19.01 -7.72
C ALA A 49 4.61 -18.40 -6.30
N ARG A 50 5.81 -18.48 -5.71
CA ARG A 50 6.06 -17.92 -4.36
C ARG A 50 5.89 -16.40 -4.35
N LEU A 51 6.46 -15.70 -5.33
CA LEU A 51 6.33 -14.24 -5.44
C LEU A 51 4.90 -13.83 -5.75
N HIS A 52 4.19 -14.59 -6.58
CA HIS A 52 2.77 -14.38 -6.88
C HIS A 52 1.90 -14.40 -5.62
N TYR A 53 1.98 -15.47 -4.82
CA TYR A 53 1.18 -15.56 -3.60
C TYR A 53 1.62 -14.53 -2.55
N LEU A 54 2.92 -14.23 -2.44
CA LEU A 54 3.41 -13.19 -1.55
C LEU A 54 2.86 -11.81 -1.92
N GLU A 55 2.87 -11.47 -3.21
CA GLU A 55 2.29 -10.23 -3.73
C GLU A 55 0.80 -10.12 -3.36
N ILE A 56 0.03 -11.19 -3.58
CA ILE A 56 -1.41 -11.23 -3.27
C ILE A 56 -1.67 -11.04 -1.77
N VAL A 57 -0.90 -11.72 -0.92
CA VAL A 57 -1.04 -11.60 0.54
C VAL A 57 -0.71 -10.18 0.99
N ILE A 58 0.40 -9.60 0.53
CA ILE A 58 0.78 -8.22 0.85
C ILE A 58 -0.29 -7.26 0.35
N ARG A 59 -0.81 -7.45 -0.86
CA ARG A 59 -1.86 -6.62 -1.45
C ARG A 59 -3.16 -6.67 -0.65
N MET A 60 -3.57 -7.85 -0.16
CA MET A 60 -4.72 -7.96 0.75
C MET A 60 -4.47 -7.26 2.09
N LEU A 61 -3.31 -7.46 2.70
CA LEU A 61 -2.96 -6.80 3.97
C LEU A 61 -2.96 -5.28 3.82
N VAL A 62 -2.41 -4.76 2.72
CA VAL A 62 -2.45 -3.33 2.39
C VAL A 62 -3.89 -2.87 2.16
N GLY A 63 -4.70 -3.62 1.42
CA GLY A 63 -6.12 -3.31 1.21
C GLY A 63 -6.93 -3.22 2.51
N LEU A 64 -6.73 -4.18 3.42
CA LEU A 64 -7.33 -4.16 4.76
C LEU A 64 -6.80 -2.99 5.60
N ALA A 65 -5.50 -2.68 5.51
CA ALA A 65 -4.91 -1.52 6.18
C ALA A 65 -5.53 -0.20 5.67
N PHE A 66 -5.79 -0.08 4.36
CA PHE A 66 -6.50 1.06 3.78
C PHE A 66 -7.91 1.20 4.36
N ILE A 67 -8.69 0.12 4.40
CA ILE A 67 -10.05 0.12 4.98
C ILE A 67 -10.02 0.52 6.46
N TYR A 68 -9.14 -0.11 7.27
CA TYR A 68 -9.04 0.18 8.70
C TYR A 68 -8.55 1.61 8.97
N SER A 69 -7.59 2.09 8.16
CA SER A 69 -7.06 3.46 8.29
C SER A 69 -8.04 4.55 7.87
N ALA A 70 -9.16 4.22 7.21
CA ALA A 70 -10.08 5.18 6.62
C ALA A 70 -10.68 6.17 7.63
N GLU A 71 -10.88 5.76 8.88
CA GLU A 71 -11.38 6.61 9.98
C GLU A 71 -10.34 7.65 10.44
N TYR A 72 -9.06 7.38 10.19
CA TYR A 72 -7.93 8.16 10.69
C TYR A 72 -7.30 9.09 9.65
N VAL A 73 -7.80 9.11 8.42
CA VAL A 73 -7.20 9.84 7.29
C VAL A 73 -8.11 10.96 6.78
N PHE A 74 -7.64 11.75 5.82
CA PHE A 74 -8.38 12.92 5.31
C PHE A 74 -9.63 12.53 4.50
N SER A 75 -9.60 11.42 3.75
CA SER A 75 -10.71 10.98 2.91
C SER A 75 -11.06 9.52 3.13
N ALA A 76 -12.02 9.27 4.02
CA ALA A 76 -12.50 7.93 4.35
C ALA A 76 -13.05 7.18 3.12
N ARG A 77 -13.78 7.88 2.23
CA ARG A 77 -14.36 7.28 1.01
C ARG A 77 -13.28 6.79 0.04
N ALA A 78 -12.27 7.61 -0.22
CA ALA A 78 -11.19 7.23 -1.15
C ALA A 78 -10.41 6.02 -0.63
N PHE A 79 -10.09 6.01 0.66
CA PHE A 79 -9.35 4.93 1.30
C PHE A 79 -10.14 3.63 1.36
N THR A 80 -11.42 3.71 1.75
CA THR A 80 -12.30 2.54 1.79
C THR A 80 -12.51 1.98 0.39
N GLY A 81 -12.77 2.83 -0.60
CA GLY A 81 -12.92 2.42 -2.00
C GLY A 81 -11.67 1.77 -2.57
N PHE A 82 -10.49 2.37 -2.36
CA PHE A 82 -9.22 1.82 -2.82
C PHE A 82 -8.86 0.52 -2.09
N GLY A 83 -9.09 0.45 -0.77
CA GLY A 83 -8.88 -0.75 0.01
C GLY A 83 -9.75 -1.92 -0.45
N TRP A 84 -11.05 -1.68 -0.67
CA TRP A 84 -11.94 -2.69 -1.24
C TRP A 84 -11.56 -3.08 -2.65
N LEU A 85 -11.14 -2.13 -3.49
CA LEU A 85 -10.62 -2.43 -4.82
C LEU A 85 -9.46 -3.43 -4.70
N LEU A 86 -8.48 -3.19 -3.83
CA LEU A 86 -7.34 -4.09 -3.63
C LEU A 86 -7.77 -5.47 -3.13
N VAL A 87 -8.67 -5.55 -2.14
CA VAL A 87 -9.14 -6.83 -1.59
C VAL A 87 -9.90 -7.63 -2.65
N LEU A 88 -10.92 -7.03 -3.26
CA LEU A 88 -11.81 -7.72 -4.21
C LEU A 88 -11.07 -8.21 -5.45
N THR A 89 -10.10 -7.45 -5.93
CA THR A 89 -9.28 -7.86 -7.07
C THR A 89 -8.21 -8.91 -6.72
N SER A 90 -7.83 -9.02 -5.45
CA SER A 90 -6.88 -10.04 -4.98
C SER A 90 -7.52 -11.42 -4.79
N LEU A 91 -8.82 -11.47 -4.45
CA LEU A 91 -9.53 -12.73 -4.21
C LEU A 91 -9.54 -13.66 -5.43
N PRO A 92 -9.91 -13.22 -6.65
CA PRO A 92 -9.82 -14.06 -7.84
C PRO A 92 -8.39 -14.50 -8.14
N LEU A 93 -7.40 -13.62 -7.92
CA LEU A 93 -5.99 -13.94 -8.19
C LEU A 93 -5.42 -15.01 -7.25
N LEU A 94 -6.01 -15.18 -6.06
CA LEU A 94 -5.65 -16.24 -5.13
C LEU A 94 -6.18 -17.61 -5.59
N LEU A 95 -7.34 -17.62 -6.25
CA LEU A 95 -7.98 -18.83 -6.79
C LEU A 95 -7.44 -19.23 -8.16
N LEU A 96 -6.96 -18.26 -8.95
CA LEU A 96 -6.45 -18.51 -10.29
C LEU A 96 -5.04 -19.13 -10.28
N PRO A 97 -4.73 -20.05 -11.21
CA PRO A 97 -3.38 -20.59 -11.35
C PRO A 97 -2.37 -19.48 -11.65
N TRP A 98 -1.21 -19.51 -11.01
CA TRP A 98 -0.16 -18.49 -11.18
C TRP A 98 0.26 -18.29 -12.65
N GLN A 99 0.17 -19.34 -13.47
CA GLN A 99 0.50 -19.29 -14.91
C GLN A 99 -0.42 -18.34 -15.67
N TRP A 100 -1.70 -18.28 -15.28
CA TRP A 100 -2.68 -17.40 -15.91
C TRP A 100 -2.41 -15.95 -15.55
N HIS A 101 -2.10 -15.69 -14.27
CA HIS A 101 -1.66 -14.37 -13.82
C HIS A 101 -0.38 -13.94 -14.55
N ARG A 102 0.58 -14.85 -14.75
CA ARG A 102 1.80 -14.55 -15.50
C ARG A 102 1.52 -14.13 -16.94
N HIS A 103 0.62 -14.83 -17.64
CA HIS A 103 0.24 -14.45 -19.00
C HIS A 103 -0.50 -13.12 -19.06
N PHE A 104 -1.40 -12.88 -18.10
CA PHE A 104 -2.10 -11.61 -17.97
C PHE A 104 -1.14 -10.45 -17.67
N ALA A 105 -0.23 -10.61 -16.70
CA ALA A 105 0.76 -9.62 -16.34
C ALA A 105 1.66 -9.26 -17.53
N ALA A 106 2.11 -10.26 -18.31
CA ALA A 106 2.88 -10.01 -19.53
C ALA A 106 2.13 -9.12 -20.54
N LYS A 107 0.85 -9.42 -20.77
CA LYS A 107 -0.01 -8.61 -21.65
C LYS A 107 -0.27 -7.20 -21.11
N ALA A 108 -0.63 -7.10 -19.83
CA ALA A 108 -0.97 -5.83 -19.20
C ALA A 108 0.24 -4.90 -19.12
N VAL A 109 1.42 -5.41 -18.73
CA VAL A 109 2.66 -4.62 -18.66
C VAL A 109 3.07 -4.17 -20.06
N SER A 110 3.00 -5.04 -21.07
CA SER A 110 3.30 -4.66 -22.46
C SER A 110 2.36 -3.57 -22.98
N ALA A 111 1.05 -3.72 -22.76
CA ALA A 111 0.05 -2.72 -23.15
C ALA A 111 0.23 -1.38 -22.42
N SER A 112 0.69 -1.41 -21.15
CA SER A 112 0.90 -0.21 -20.35
C SER A 112 2.02 0.69 -20.88
N ARG A 113 2.89 0.19 -21.76
CA ARG A 113 4.05 0.93 -22.30
C ARG A 113 3.69 2.31 -22.87
N HIS A 114 2.54 2.43 -23.53
CA HIS A 114 2.08 3.69 -24.13
C HIS A 114 1.51 4.68 -23.11
N TYR A 115 1.16 4.21 -21.91
CA TYR A 115 0.52 4.99 -20.85
C TYR A 115 1.41 5.15 -19.61
N LEU A 116 2.67 4.70 -19.64
CA LEU A 116 3.56 4.70 -18.47
C LEU A 116 3.77 6.09 -17.87
N ALA A 117 3.79 7.14 -18.68
CA ALA A 117 3.89 8.51 -18.18
C ALA A 117 2.63 8.94 -17.40
N PHE A 118 1.45 8.57 -17.91
CA PHE A 118 0.17 8.85 -17.23
C PHE A 118 0.03 8.03 -15.95
N ILE A 119 0.39 6.74 -16.00
CA ILE A 119 0.41 5.84 -14.84
C ILE A 119 1.40 6.36 -13.80
N GLY A 120 2.61 6.73 -14.21
CA GLY A 120 3.65 7.26 -13.32
C GLY A 120 3.24 8.57 -12.66
N GLY A 121 2.66 9.50 -13.43
CA GLY A 121 2.08 10.74 -12.92
C GLY A 121 0.94 10.50 -11.93
N GLY A 122 0.05 9.55 -12.22
CA GLY A 122 -1.02 9.13 -11.32
C GLY A 122 -0.51 8.55 -10.00
N CYS A 123 0.50 7.66 -10.05
CA CYS A 123 1.13 7.09 -8.87
C CYS A 123 1.84 8.15 -8.01
N LEU A 124 2.54 9.10 -8.64
CA LEU A 124 3.18 10.23 -7.96
C LEU A 124 2.14 11.10 -7.26
N ASN A 125 1.08 11.50 -7.97
CA ASN A 125 0.04 12.34 -7.41
C ASN A 125 -0.65 11.64 -6.23
N ALA A 126 -1.07 10.38 -6.42
CA ALA A 126 -1.72 9.60 -5.37
C ALA A 126 -0.81 9.41 -4.15
N GLY A 127 0.45 9.04 -4.35
CA GLY A 127 1.42 8.85 -3.26
C GLY A 127 1.74 10.14 -2.51
N CYS A 128 1.94 11.25 -3.21
CA CYS A 128 2.17 12.56 -2.59
C CYS A 128 0.93 13.06 -1.83
N CYS A 129 -0.26 12.99 -2.43
CA CYS A 129 -1.51 13.35 -1.77
C CYS A 129 -1.73 12.52 -0.51
N TYR A 130 -1.41 11.23 -0.57
CA TYR A 130 -1.49 10.34 0.57
C TYR A 130 -0.52 10.74 1.69
N LEU A 131 0.76 10.99 1.40
CA LEU A 131 1.77 11.32 2.41
C LEU A 131 1.56 12.71 3.01
N ILE A 132 1.21 13.69 2.19
CA ILE A 132 0.99 15.09 2.60
C ILE A 132 -0.36 15.27 3.30
N GLY A 133 -1.41 14.62 2.80
CA GLY A 133 -2.76 14.74 3.37
C GLY A 133 -2.89 14.16 4.79
N ASN A 134 -1.97 13.26 5.16
CA ASN A 134 -2.04 12.53 6.42
C ASN A 134 -0.89 12.87 7.40
N THR A 135 0.09 13.70 7.01
CA THR A 135 1.27 13.99 7.84
C THR A 135 0.91 14.61 9.19
N LYS A 136 -0.06 15.53 9.24
CA LYS A 136 -0.52 16.13 10.52
C LYS A 136 -1.17 15.11 11.46
N LYS A 137 -2.00 14.21 10.91
CA LYS A 137 -2.66 13.16 11.70
C LYS A 137 -1.65 12.07 12.13
N TYR A 138 -0.70 11.68 11.28
CA TYR A 138 0.39 10.76 11.62
C TYR A 138 1.26 11.25 12.76
N ILE A 139 1.69 12.51 12.69
CA ILE A 139 2.49 13.14 13.74
C ILE A 139 1.70 13.13 15.06
N SER A 140 0.42 13.50 15.04
CA SER A 140 -0.41 13.49 16.25
C SER A 140 -0.64 12.10 16.86
N ALA A 141 -0.70 11.05 16.03
CA ALA A 141 -0.85 9.67 16.50
C ALA A 141 0.48 9.13 17.06
N GLY A 142 1.60 9.41 16.38
CA GLY A 142 2.94 9.05 16.84
C GLY A 142 3.31 9.73 18.17
N TRP A 143 2.99 11.02 18.33
CA TRP A 143 3.21 11.74 19.59
C TRP A 143 2.37 11.18 20.75
N ARG A 144 1.15 10.69 20.49
CA ARG A 144 0.33 9.99 21.50
C ARG A 144 0.96 8.68 21.93
N ALA A 145 1.42 7.87 20.99
CA ALA A 145 2.08 6.60 21.27
C ALA A 145 3.41 6.76 22.05
N VAL A 146 4.21 7.77 21.70
CA VAL A 146 5.48 8.08 22.39
C VAL A 146 5.23 8.60 23.81
N LYS A 147 4.27 9.54 23.98
CA LYS A 147 3.88 10.01 25.32
C LYS A 147 3.34 8.88 26.20
N PHE A 148 2.63 7.92 25.62
CA PHE A 148 2.12 6.75 26.33
C PHE A 148 3.25 5.82 26.82
N SER A 149 4.24 5.53 25.96
CA SER A 149 5.43 4.73 26.36
C SER A 149 6.24 5.42 27.46
N ALA A 150 6.39 6.75 27.40
CA ALA A 150 7.01 7.54 28.46
C ALA A 150 6.19 7.53 29.77
N GLY A 151 4.86 7.59 29.67
CA GLY A 151 3.95 7.55 30.83
C GLY A 151 3.89 6.19 31.54
N ILE A 152 4.10 5.08 30.82
CA ILE A 152 4.24 3.74 31.42
C ILE A 152 5.56 3.62 32.18
N LYS A 153 6.67 4.10 31.59
CA LYS A 153 7.97 4.11 32.27
C LYS A 153 7.98 4.98 33.53
N GLY A 154 7.25 6.09 33.54
CA GLY A 154 7.12 6.96 34.72
C GLY A 154 6.17 6.47 35.82
N ARG A 155 5.45 5.35 35.60
CA ARG A 155 4.53 4.76 36.59
C ARG A 155 5.05 3.43 37.17
N LEU A 156 6.19 2.96 36.68
CA LEU A 156 6.91 1.75 37.10
C LEU A 156 8.22 2.06 37.84
N LEU A 157 8.53 3.35 38.02
CA LEU A 157 9.58 3.89 38.89
C LEU A 157 8.91 4.64 40.04
#